data_AF-A0A369ACH1-F1
#
_entry.id   AF-A0A369ACH1-F1
#
_cell.length_a   1.000
_cell.length_b   1.000
_cell.length_c   1.000
_cell.angle_alpha   90.00
_cell.angle_beta   90.00
_cell.angle_gamma   90.00
#
_symmetry.space_group_name_H-M   'P 1'
#
loop_
_entity.id
_entity.type
_entity.pdbx_description
1 polymer ?
#
loop_
_entity_poly.entity_id
_entity_poly.type
_entity_poly.pdbx_seq_one_letter_code
_entity_poly.pdbx_strand_id
1 'polypeptide(L)'
;MDSYSTVFHLWEDRHKDCKLTDIMEVRFIELPKFRRAKPDLGKPLDRWLVFIEDSPEEVLEMAMREEPAIARAEEVLQYLGSFDEIRRYYEAREMAVHDEITRITGAREEGLREGIEKGIEKGIQKGMEKGTFQMKAGIVRNMRSIGVKDEEISRLTGLTVEEVESII
;
A
#
# COMPACT_ATOMS: atom_id res chain seq x y z
N MET A 1 22.16 -19.38 8.90
CA MET A 1 22.20 -17.96 8.55
C MET A 1 21.59 -17.85 7.16
N ASP A 2 20.49 -17.12 7.03
CA ASP A 2 19.92 -16.85 5.70
C ASP A 2 20.93 -16.04 4.89
N SER A 3 21.26 -16.52 3.69
CA SER A 3 22.12 -15.77 2.77
C SER A 3 21.40 -14.49 2.32
N TYR A 4 22.13 -13.36 2.25
CA TYR A 4 21.65 -12.11 1.65
C TYR A 4 21.99 -12.02 0.16
N SER A 5 22.69 -13.02 -0.39
CA SER A 5 23.01 -13.07 -1.81
C SER A 5 22.73 -14.46 -2.39
N THR A 6 22.07 -14.48 -3.54
CA THR A 6 21.83 -15.70 -4.32
C THR A 6 22.36 -15.53 -5.73
N VAL A 7 22.93 -16.59 -6.27
CA VAL A 7 23.61 -16.60 -7.56
C VAL A 7 22.92 -17.57 -8.51
N PHE A 8 22.55 -17.08 -9.68
CA PHE A 8 21.94 -17.86 -10.74
C PHE A 8 22.86 -17.89 -11.95
N HIS A 9 22.89 -19.05 -12.58
CA HIS A 9 23.61 -19.30 -13.83
C HIS A 9 22.64 -19.90 -14.85
N LEU A 10 23.04 -19.93 -16.12
CA LEU A 10 22.23 -20.52 -17.19
C LEU A 10 22.52 -22.02 -17.32
N TRP A 11 21.49 -22.83 -17.09
CA TRP A 11 21.52 -24.30 -17.19
C TRP A 11 20.39 -24.79 -18.09
N GLU A 12 20.50 -26.02 -18.60
CA GLU A 12 19.39 -26.70 -19.26
C GLU A 12 18.31 -27.10 -18.21
N ASP A 13 17.04 -26.97 -18.59
CA ASP A 13 15.90 -27.06 -17.65
C ASP A 13 15.73 -28.46 -17.03
N ARG A 14 16.01 -29.52 -17.79
CA ARG A 14 15.84 -30.92 -17.37
C ARG A 14 17.12 -31.50 -16.81
N HIS A 15 18.26 -31.08 -17.34
CA HIS A 15 19.61 -31.53 -17.01
C HIS A 15 20.41 -30.39 -16.39
N LYS A 16 20.21 -30.17 -15.08
CA LYS A 16 20.84 -29.07 -14.31
C LYS A 16 22.35 -29.23 -14.10
N ASP A 17 22.95 -30.28 -14.62
CA ASP A 17 24.38 -30.51 -14.74
C ASP A 17 24.95 -29.95 -16.06
N CYS A 18 24.10 -29.63 -17.04
CA CYS A 18 24.50 -29.03 -18.30
C CYS A 18 24.44 -27.49 -18.21
N LYS A 19 25.60 -26.88 -17.89
CA LYS A 19 25.73 -25.42 -17.90
C LYS A 19 25.77 -24.93 -19.35
N LEU A 20 24.86 -24.05 -19.72
CA LEU A 20 24.82 -23.51 -21.08
C LEU A 20 26.07 -22.65 -21.37
N THR A 21 26.43 -21.79 -20.42
CA THR A 21 27.60 -20.91 -20.53
C THR A 21 27.99 -20.36 -19.16
N ASP A 22 29.27 -20.01 -18.99
CA ASP A 22 29.84 -19.33 -17.82
C ASP A 22 30.07 -17.83 -18.03
N ILE A 23 29.70 -17.28 -19.19
CA ILE A 23 29.89 -15.86 -19.50
C ILE A 23 28.94 -14.91 -18.74
N MET A 24 27.86 -15.44 -18.14
CA MET A 24 26.85 -14.65 -17.46
C MET A 24 26.43 -15.28 -16.13
N GLU A 25 26.36 -14.43 -15.11
CA GLU A 25 25.84 -14.73 -13.78
C GLU A 25 24.79 -13.65 -13.43
N VAL A 26 23.66 -14.06 -12.84
CA VAL A 26 22.67 -13.14 -12.27
C VAL A 26 22.69 -13.27 -10.76
N ARG A 27 23.06 -12.17 -10.08
CA ARG A 27 23.11 -12.13 -8.62
C ARG A 27 21.95 -11.33 -8.07
N PHE A 28 21.18 -11.95 -7.18
CA PHE A 28 20.16 -11.27 -6.37
C PHE A 28 20.73 -10.95 -5.01
N ILE A 29 20.45 -9.74 -4.53
CA ILE A 29 20.96 -9.22 -3.26
C ILE A 29 19.78 -8.68 -2.46
N GLU A 30 19.65 -9.17 -1.23
CA GLU A 30 18.60 -8.76 -0.30
C GLU A 30 19.17 -7.80 0.74
N LEU A 31 19.14 -6.51 0.43
CA LEU A 31 19.67 -5.44 1.29
C LEU A 31 19.11 -5.49 2.73
N PRO A 32 17.81 -5.75 2.99
CA PRO A 32 17.31 -5.89 4.37
C PRO A 32 17.94 -7.05 5.16
N LYS A 33 18.40 -8.11 4.50
CA LYS A 33 19.16 -9.19 5.17
C LYS A 33 20.59 -8.75 5.41
N PHE A 34 21.22 -8.07 4.45
CA PHE A 34 22.56 -7.51 4.60
C PHE A 34 22.66 -6.50 5.75
N ARG A 35 21.71 -5.57 5.90
CA ARG A 35 21.66 -4.60 7.02
C ARG A 35 21.62 -5.25 8.40
N ARG A 36 21.05 -6.46 8.50
CA ARG A 36 21.00 -7.25 9.73
C ARG A 36 22.26 -8.11 9.92
N ALA A 37 22.99 -8.36 8.84
CA ALA A 37 24.29 -9.01 8.88
C ALA A 37 25.35 -8.00 9.31
N LYS A 38 26.46 -8.50 9.86
CA LYS A 38 27.67 -7.68 10.06
C LYS A 38 28.47 -7.71 8.76
N PRO A 39 28.75 -6.58 8.11
CA PRO A 39 29.56 -6.54 6.90
C PRO A 39 30.94 -7.14 7.15
N ASP A 40 31.39 -8.01 6.25
CA ASP A 40 32.74 -8.58 6.26
C ASP A 40 33.56 -7.95 5.14
N LEU A 41 34.34 -6.92 5.47
CA LEU A 41 35.12 -6.17 4.49
C LEU A 41 36.23 -7.00 3.82
N GLY A 42 36.51 -8.22 4.29
CA GLY A 42 37.35 -9.17 3.56
C GLY A 42 36.70 -9.69 2.27
N LYS A 43 35.37 -9.56 2.13
CA LYS A 43 34.63 -9.98 0.94
C LYS A 43 34.48 -8.82 -0.05
N PRO A 44 34.80 -9.01 -1.34
CA PRO A 44 34.56 -8.01 -2.37
C PRO A 44 33.09 -7.54 -2.43
N LEU A 45 32.13 -8.47 -2.34
CA LEU A 45 30.71 -8.14 -2.39
C LEU A 45 30.30 -7.20 -1.25
N ASP A 46 30.71 -7.50 -0.02
CA ASP A 46 30.34 -6.71 1.16
C ASP A 46 30.94 -5.30 1.08
N ARG A 47 32.16 -5.14 0.55
CA ARG A 47 32.77 -3.82 0.30
C ARG A 47 31.91 -2.99 -0.66
N TRP A 48 31.45 -3.59 -1.76
CA TRP A 48 30.54 -2.91 -2.70
C TRP A 48 29.15 -2.63 -2.09
N LEU A 49 28.65 -3.51 -1.24
CA LEU A 49 27.36 -3.29 -0.56
C LEU A 49 27.43 -2.18 0.48
N VAL A 50 28.56 -2.05 1.20
CA VAL A 50 28.82 -0.91 2.09
C VAL A 50 28.77 0.41 1.32
N PHE A 51 29.39 0.47 0.14
CA PHE A 51 29.35 1.63 -0.76
C PHE A 51 27.92 1.96 -1.24
N ILE A 52 27.14 0.95 -1.62
CA ILE A 52 25.76 1.15 -2.12
C ILE A 52 24.79 1.59 -1.01
N GLU A 53 25.02 1.15 0.23
CA GLU A 53 24.08 1.32 1.35
C GLU A 53 24.30 2.61 2.17
N ASP A 54 25.13 3.54 1.70
CA ASP A 54 25.44 4.80 2.40
C ASP A 54 25.90 4.54 3.85
N SER A 55 26.86 3.62 3.98
CA SER A 55 27.41 3.21 5.28
C SER A 55 28.21 4.36 5.93
N PRO A 56 28.47 4.32 7.26
CA PRO A 56 29.28 5.33 7.93
C PRO A 56 30.62 5.57 7.22
N GLU A 57 31.06 6.83 7.18
CA GLU A 57 32.24 7.28 6.44
C GLU A 57 33.48 6.44 6.76
N GLU A 58 33.71 6.10 8.03
CA GLU A 58 34.87 5.29 8.42
C GLU A 58 34.84 3.88 7.80
N VAL A 59 33.65 3.29 7.66
CA VAL A 59 33.48 1.96 7.06
C VAL A 59 33.68 2.04 5.54
N LEU A 60 33.21 3.12 4.92
CA LEU A 60 33.42 3.37 3.50
C LEU A 60 34.90 3.60 3.16
N GLU A 61 35.61 4.38 3.96
CA GLU A 61 37.06 4.59 3.82
C GLU A 61 37.83 3.26 3.88
N MET A 62 37.46 2.38 4.82
CA MET A 62 38.06 1.04 4.91
C MET A 62 37.79 0.22 3.64
N ALA A 63 36.57 0.27 3.09
CA ALA A 63 36.23 -0.43 1.86
C ALA A 63 37.00 0.13 0.64
N MET A 64 37.14 1.46 0.53
CA MET A 64 37.90 2.15 -0.52
C MET A 64 39.40 1.81 -0.47
N ARG A 65 39.96 1.72 0.74
CA ARG A 65 41.37 1.35 0.93
C ARG A 65 41.68 -0.05 0.40
N GLU A 66 40.77 -0.99 0.65
CA GLU A 66 40.92 -2.38 0.21
C GLU A 66 40.52 -2.57 -1.25
N GLU A 67 39.58 -1.77 -1.78
CA GLU A 67 39.09 -1.85 -3.17
C GLU A 67 39.22 -0.49 -3.89
N PRO A 68 40.32 -0.25 -4.63
CA PRO A 68 40.54 0.99 -5.36
C PRO A 68 39.46 1.30 -6.41
N ALA A 69 38.73 0.30 -6.89
CA ALA A 69 37.59 0.52 -7.79
C ALA A 69 36.43 1.26 -7.10
N ILE A 70 36.21 1.03 -5.81
CA ILE A 70 35.20 1.76 -5.02
C ILE A 70 35.65 3.20 -4.83
N ALA A 71 36.95 3.44 -4.57
CA ALA A 71 37.46 4.80 -4.44
C ALA A 71 37.22 5.63 -5.71
N ARG A 72 37.47 5.06 -6.89
CA ARG A 72 37.15 5.72 -8.17
C ARG A 72 35.65 5.91 -8.38
N ALA A 73 34.82 4.96 -7.94
CA ALA A 73 33.37 5.10 -8.04
C ALA A 73 32.86 6.28 -7.19
N GLU A 74 33.39 6.45 -5.99
CA GLU A 74 33.10 7.56 -5.09
C GLU A 74 33.51 8.91 -5.70
N GLU A 75 34.72 9.02 -6.26
CA GLU A 75 35.16 10.24 -6.97
C GLU A 75 34.23 10.62 -8.13
N VAL A 76 33.82 9.63 -8.93
CA VAL A 76 32.86 9.84 -10.03
C VAL A 76 31.51 10.28 -9.49
N LEU A 77 31.04 9.69 -8.39
CA LEU A 77 29.77 10.05 -7.77
C LEU A 77 29.79 11.51 -7.27
N GLN A 78 30.86 11.91 -6.57
CA GLN A 78 31.05 13.28 -6.11
C GLN A 78 31.14 14.28 -7.28
N TYR A 79 31.87 13.91 -8.34
CA TYR A 79 31.95 14.72 -9.55
C TYR A 79 30.58 14.89 -10.21
N LEU A 80 29.81 13.81 -10.38
CA LEU A 80 28.45 13.88 -10.94
C LEU A 80 27.53 14.73 -10.05
N GLY A 81 27.67 14.64 -8.73
CA GLY A 81 26.94 15.47 -7.77
C GLY A 81 27.28 16.96 -7.86
N SER A 82 28.45 17.32 -8.38
CA SER A 82 28.86 18.73 -8.54
C SER A 82 28.15 19.45 -9.69
N PHE A 83 27.49 18.72 -10.60
CA PHE A 83 26.76 19.34 -11.70
C PHE A 83 25.34 19.76 -11.28
N ASP A 84 25.08 21.06 -11.30
CA ASP A 84 23.75 21.63 -11.02
C ASP A 84 22.64 21.07 -11.92
N GLU A 85 22.95 20.64 -13.14
CA GLU A 85 21.99 19.99 -14.02
C GLU A 85 21.58 18.60 -13.51
N ILE A 86 22.56 17.76 -13.13
CA ILE A 86 22.31 16.42 -12.57
C ILE A 86 21.50 16.56 -11.29
N ARG A 87 21.89 17.49 -10.40
CA ARG A 87 21.15 17.79 -9.17
C ARG A 87 19.70 18.18 -9.45
N ARG A 88 19.45 19.07 -10.41
CA ARG A 88 18.09 19.45 -10.82
C ARG A 88 17.26 18.28 -11.33
N TYR A 89 17.84 17.38 -12.13
CA TYR A 89 17.13 16.17 -12.57
C TYR A 89 16.76 15.25 -11.40
N TYR A 90 17.66 15.08 -10.43
CA TYR A 90 17.36 14.33 -9.20
C TYR A 90 16.24 14.99 -8.39
N GLU A 91 16.35 16.30 -8.13
CA GLU A 91 15.32 17.06 -7.41
C GLU A 91 13.95 17.01 -8.11
N ALA A 92 13.92 17.13 -9.44
CA ALA A 92 12.69 17.04 -10.23
C ALA A 92 12.05 15.64 -10.16
N ARG A 93 12.87 14.59 -10.18
CA ARG A 93 12.40 13.20 -10.02
C ARG A 93 11.84 12.98 -8.61
N GLU A 94 12.55 13.42 -7.58
CA GLU A 94 12.09 13.33 -6.20
C GLU A 94 10.77 14.09 -6.02
N MET A 95 10.66 15.30 -6.57
CA MET A 95 9.41 16.08 -6.54
C MET A 95 8.26 15.33 -7.23
N ALA A 96 8.49 14.76 -8.41
CA ALA A 96 7.47 13.98 -9.12
C ALA A 96 6.98 12.77 -8.32
N VAL A 97 7.90 12.05 -7.65
CA VAL A 97 7.56 10.92 -6.77
C VAL A 97 6.72 11.39 -5.57
N HIS A 98 7.12 12.48 -4.90
CA HIS A 98 6.37 13.04 -3.78
C HIS A 98 4.99 13.56 -4.19
N ASP A 99 4.87 14.17 -5.37
CA ASP A 99 3.60 14.64 -5.93
C ASP A 99 2.67 13.46 -6.24
N GLU A 100 3.20 12.36 -6.78
CA GLU A 100 2.42 11.15 -7.04
C GLU A 100 1.94 10.51 -5.73
N ILE A 101 2.82 10.39 -4.73
CA ILE A 101 2.46 9.88 -3.41
C ILE A 101 1.36 10.74 -2.79
N THR A 102 1.56 12.06 -2.73
CA THR A 102 0.59 13.03 -2.18
C THR A 102 -0.76 12.95 -2.88
N ARG A 103 -0.75 12.80 -4.20
CA ARG A 103 -1.97 12.67 -5.00
C ARG A 103 -2.74 11.39 -4.65
N ILE A 104 -2.05 10.26 -4.56
CA ILE A 104 -2.67 8.97 -4.25
C ILE A 104 -3.19 8.95 -2.81
N THR A 105 -2.40 9.40 -1.84
CA THR A 105 -2.80 9.44 -0.43
C THR A 105 -3.97 10.38 -0.22
N GLY A 106 -3.90 11.61 -0.77
CA GLY A 106 -4.97 12.58 -0.71
C GLY A 106 -6.28 12.06 -1.34
N ALA A 107 -6.20 11.45 -2.53
CA ALA A 107 -7.38 10.87 -3.17
C ALA A 107 -8.00 9.72 -2.36
N ARG A 108 -7.18 8.91 -1.68
CA ARG A 108 -7.65 7.81 -0.82
C ARG A 108 -8.32 8.34 0.45
N GLU A 109 -7.73 9.34 1.09
CA GLU A 109 -8.29 9.96 2.29
C GLU A 109 -9.61 10.66 1.98
N GLU A 110 -9.67 11.42 0.88
CA GLU A 110 -10.89 12.05 0.41
C GLU A 110 -11.99 11.03 0.11
N GLY A 111 -11.66 9.99 -0.67
CA GLY A 111 -12.63 8.95 -1.02
C GLY A 111 -13.15 8.18 0.21
N LEU A 112 -12.30 7.95 1.22
CA LEU A 112 -12.73 7.34 2.48
C LEU A 112 -13.66 8.27 3.26
N ARG A 113 -13.31 9.55 3.36
CA ARG A 113 -14.12 10.56 4.05
C ARG A 113 -15.50 10.69 3.42
N GLU A 114 -15.56 10.91 2.11
CA GLU A 114 -16.82 10.98 1.38
C GLU A 114 -17.62 9.68 1.49
N GLY A 115 -16.96 8.52 1.45
CA GLY A 115 -17.59 7.22 1.59
C GLY A 115 -18.25 7.02 2.94
N ILE A 116 -17.59 7.43 4.02
CA ILE A 116 -18.12 7.41 5.39
C ILE A 116 -19.31 8.36 5.51
N GLU A 117 -19.17 9.61 5.05
CA GLU A 117 -20.22 10.62 5.13
C GLU A 117 -21.49 10.18 4.40
N LYS A 118 -21.35 9.79 3.12
CA LYS A 118 -22.46 9.26 2.31
C LYS A 118 -23.04 7.98 2.91
N GLY A 119 -22.21 7.15 3.56
CA GLY A 119 -22.62 5.92 4.24
C GLY A 119 -23.48 6.20 5.46
N ILE A 120 -23.08 7.15 6.30
CA ILE A 120 -23.80 7.58 7.50
C ILE A 120 -25.14 8.21 7.10
N GLU A 121 -25.14 9.14 6.15
CA GLU A 121 -26.36 9.81 5.68
C GLU A 121 -27.40 8.80 5.16
N LYS A 122 -27.00 7.90 4.25
CA LYS A 122 -27.87 6.84 3.73
C LYS A 122 -28.33 5.88 4.83
N GLY A 123 -27.45 5.59 5.79
CA GLY A 123 -27.77 4.72 6.93
C GLY A 123 -28.85 5.32 7.83
N ILE A 124 -28.72 6.62 8.17
CA ILE A 124 -29.69 7.35 8.98
C ILE A 124 -31.03 7.42 8.25
N GLN A 125 -31.05 7.80 6.97
CA GLN A 125 -32.29 7.90 6.20
C GLN A 125 -33.04 6.56 6.16
N LYS A 126 -32.36 5.47 5.77
CA LYS A 126 -32.96 4.12 5.75
C LYS A 126 -33.42 3.67 7.14
N GLY A 127 -32.66 4.02 8.18
CA GLY A 127 -33.02 3.74 9.57
C GLY A 127 -34.31 4.44 9.99
N MET A 128 -34.46 5.73 9.66
CA MET A 128 -35.67 6.51 9.96
C MET A 128 -36.89 6.03 9.17
N GLU A 129 -36.73 5.73 7.88
CA GLU A 129 -37.81 5.18 7.04
C GLU A 129 -38.29 3.83 7.60
N LYS A 130 -37.35 2.92 7.91
CA LYS A 130 -37.67 1.61 8.49
C LYS A 130 -38.31 1.74 9.87
N GLY A 131 -37.80 2.61 10.73
CA GLY A 131 -38.36 2.86 12.06
C GLY A 131 -39.78 3.41 11.99
N THR A 132 -40.02 4.36 11.10
CA THR A 132 -41.36 4.94 10.86
C THR A 132 -42.34 3.89 10.36
N PHE A 133 -41.92 3.06 9.40
CA PHE A 133 -42.74 1.95 8.91
C PHE A 133 -43.04 0.92 10.01
N GLN A 134 -42.04 0.52 10.80
CA GLN A 134 -42.22 -0.41 11.92
C GLN A 134 -43.16 0.14 12.99
N MET A 135 -43.07 1.44 13.30
CA MET A 135 -43.97 2.12 14.22
C MET A 135 -45.42 2.11 13.70
N LYS A 136 -45.63 2.52 12.44
CA LYS A 136 -46.94 2.47 11.78
C LYS A 136 -47.52 1.06 11.80
N ALA A 137 -46.72 0.06 11.42
CA ALA A 137 -47.13 -1.33 11.42
C ALA A 137 -47.50 -1.85 12.82
N GLY A 138 -46.74 -1.46 13.86
CA GLY A 138 -47.05 -1.79 15.25
C GLY A 138 -48.40 -1.22 15.71
N ILE A 139 -48.68 0.04 15.35
CA ILE A 139 -49.97 0.70 15.68
C ILE A 139 -51.13 -0.03 15.01
N VAL A 140 -51.03 -0.32 13.71
CA VAL A 140 -52.07 -1.04 12.95
C VAL A 140 -52.34 -2.43 13.54
N ARG A 141 -51.29 -3.20 13.85
CA ARG A 141 -51.44 -4.53 14.47
C ARG A 141 -52.12 -4.46 15.85
N ASN A 142 -51.80 -3.46 16.65
CA ASN A 142 -52.43 -3.25 17.95
C ASN A 142 -53.92 -2.86 17.83
N MET A 143 -54.29 -2.06 16.82
CA MET A 143 -55.70 -1.72 16.58
C MET A 143 -56.50 -2.91 16.07
N ARG A 144 -55.93 -3.74 15.19
CA ARG A 144 -56.55 -4.99 14.74
C ARG A 144 -56.76 -5.99 15.87
N SER A 145 -55.81 -6.11 16.80
CA SER A 145 -55.90 -7.06 17.91
C SER A 145 -57.05 -6.76 18.89
N ILE A 146 -57.51 -5.51 18.94
CA ILE A 146 -58.68 -5.08 19.72
C ILE A 146 -59.97 -4.96 18.87
N GLY A 147 -59.94 -5.41 17.60
CA GLY A 147 -61.11 -5.53 16.74
C GLY A 147 -61.53 -4.27 15.98
N VAL A 148 -60.65 -3.27 15.83
CA VAL A 148 -60.92 -2.10 14.98
C VAL A 148 -60.87 -2.52 13.51
N LYS A 149 -61.86 -2.10 12.72
CA LYS A 149 -61.93 -2.39 11.28
C LYS A 149 -60.94 -1.53 10.49
N ASP A 150 -60.43 -2.06 9.38
CA ASP A 150 -59.38 -1.42 8.58
C ASP A 150 -59.78 -0.02 8.06
N GLU A 151 -61.06 0.23 7.76
CA GLU A 151 -61.56 1.56 7.36
C GLU A 151 -61.51 2.58 8.50
N GLU A 152 -61.66 2.10 9.74
CA GLU A 152 -61.60 2.93 10.93
C GLU A 152 -60.15 3.16 11.38
N ILE A 153 -59.26 2.18 11.18
CA ILE A 153 -57.80 2.33 11.35
C ILE A 153 -57.24 3.35 10.37
N SER A 154 -57.62 3.27 9.08
CA SER A 154 -57.21 4.24 8.05
C SER A 154 -57.56 5.67 8.47
N ARG A 155 -58.80 5.89 8.93
CA ARG A 155 -59.27 7.20 9.41
C ARG A 155 -58.55 7.70 10.67
N LEU A 156 -58.19 6.81 11.61
CA LEU A 156 -57.53 7.18 12.87
C LEU A 156 -56.02 7.41 12.73
N THR A 157 -55.37 6.70 11.81
CA THR A 157 -53.91 6.74 11.61
C THR A 157 -53.48 7.65 10.46
N GLY A 158 -54.42 8.06 9.60
CA GLY A 158 -54.15 8.83 8.39
C GLY A 158 -53.47 8.03 7.27
N LEU A 159 -53.40 6.71 7.40
CA LEU A 159 -52.91 5.80 6.36
C LEU A 159 -54.02 5.51 5.35
N THR A 160 -53.67 5.22 4.10
CA THR A 160 -54.67 4.73 3.12
C THR A 160 -55.12 3.33 3.50
N VAL A 161 -56.31 2.92 3.02
CA VAL A 161 -56.80 1.56 3.22
C VAL A 161 -55.80 0.56 2.62
N GLU A 162 -55.19 0.86 1.47
CA GLU A 162 -54.16 -0.02 0.88
C GLU A 162 -52.89 -0.11 1.75
N GLU A 163 -52.45 0.99 2.37
CA GLU A 163 -51.32 0.98 3.30
C GLU A 163 -51.61 0.13 4.55
N VAL A 164 -52.83 0.19 5.09
CA VAL A 164 -53.29 -0.64 6.22
C VAL A 164 -53.36 -2.11 5.81
N GLU A 165 -53.90 -2.42 4.63
CA GLU A 165 -53.98 -3.78 4.09
C GLU A 165 -52.60 -4.39 3.80
N SER A 166 -51.63 -3.57 3.36
CA SER A 166 -50.25 -4.00 3.10
C SER A 166 -49.48 -4.39 4.37
N ILE A 167 -49.96 -3.96 5.54
CA ILE A 167 -49.40 -4.31 6.84
C ILE A 167 -50.07 -5.60 7.31
N ILE A 168 -49.38 -6.72 7.15
CA ILE A 168 -49.78 -8.04 7.69
C ILE A 168 -49.55 -8.08 9.20
#